data_AF-A0A1Y2KWN0-F1
#
_entry.id   AF-A0A1Y2KWN0-F1
#
_cell.length_a   1.000
_cell.length_b   1.000
_cell.length_c   1.000
_cell.angle_alpha   90.00
_cell.angle_beta   90.00
_cell.angle_gamma   90.00
#
_symmetry.space_group_name_H-M   'P 1'
#
loop_
_entity.id
_entity.type
_entity.pdbx_description
1 polymer ?
#
loop_
_entity_poly.entity_id
_entity_poly.type
_entity_poly.pdbx_seq_one_letter_code
_entity_poly.pdbx_strand_id
1 'polypeptide(L)'
;MAYIFTEAQNPLEVAEREWGKADPIMFTKFTSCIGIMGIKDGKVIGVHLTLMGTEDEWVTNANIDQAVALLDGATNPVVIGQIEIWEDTVPGVYQHLLDTLHPVAIYPKDDGIYGGQNDNGSVKILTAP
;
A
#
# COMPACT_ATOMS: atom_id res chain seq x y z
N MET A 1 -10.93 11.34 -11.00
CA MET A 1 -10.54 12.40 -10.04
C MET A 1 -9.31 11.91 -9.28
N ALA A 2 -8.46 12.80 -8.74
CA ALA A 2 -7.31 12.36 -7.95
C ALA A 2 -7.78 11.76 -6.61
N TYR A 3 -7.15 10.67 -6.17
CA TYR A 3 -7.39 10.13 -4.83
C TYR A 3 -7.01 11.19 -3.79
N ILE A 4 -7.85 11.33 -2.78
CA ILE A 4 -7.54 12.13 -1.60
C ILE A 4 -7.08 11.15 -0.54
N PHE A 5 -5.81 11.23 -0.17
CA PHE A 5 -5.26 10.42 0.90
C PHE A 5 -5.29 11.19 2.22
N THR A 6 -5.73 10.54 3.29
CA THR A 6 -5.74 11.09 4.65
C THR A 6 -4.88 10.25 5.58
N GLU A 7 -4.33 10.88 6.63
CA GLU A 7 -3.62 10.13 7.66
C GLU A 7 -4.63 9.35 8.52
N ALA A 8 -4.37 8.06 8.72
CA ALA A 8 -5.20 7.18 9.51
C ALA A 8 -5.20 7.63 10.98
N GLN A 9 -6.39 7.67 11.59
CA GLN A 9 -6.52 7.96 13.04
C GLN A 9 -6.00 6.81 13.90
N ASN A 10 -6.06 5.57 13.38
CA ASN A 10 -5.54 4.38 14.03
C ASN A 10 -4.56 3.65 13.08
N PRO A 11 -3.25 3.65 13.38
CA PRO A 11 -2.26 2.96 12.55
C PRO A 11 -2.44 1.44 12.45
N LEU A 12 -3.26 0.84 13.31
CA LEU A 12 -3.63 -0.58 13.25
C LEU A 12 -4.87 -0.85 12.38
N GLU A 13 -5.48 0.19 11.80
CA GLU A 13 -6.68 0.10 10.97
C GLU A 13 -6.61 1.13 9.82
N VAL A 14 -5.52 1.12 9.04
CA VAL A 14 -5.34 2.03 7.89
C VAL A 14 -6.34 1.67 6.79
N ALA A 15 -7.37 2.49 6.63
CA ALA A 15 -8.45 2.24 5.66
C ALA A 15 -8.01 2.53 4.22
N GLU A 16 -8.82 2.12 3.24
CA GLU A 16 -8.57 2.45 1.83
C GLU A 16 -8.42 3.96 1.64
N ARG A 17 -7.40 4.37 0.89
CA ARG A 17 -6.99 5.76 0.68
C ARG A 17 -6.56 6.47 1.97
N GLU A 18 -6.15 5.71 2.98
CA GLU A 18 -5.41 6.26 4.10
C GLU A 18 -3.94 5.86 4.05
N TRP A 19 -3.14 6.62 4.79
CA TRP A 19 -1.75 6.30 5.07
C TRP A 19 -1.48 6.34 6.57
N GLY A 20 -0.51 5.58 7.04
CA GLY A 20 -0.11 5.57 8.44
C GLY A 20 1.38 5.36 8.59
N LYS A 21 1.96 5.90 9.68
CA LYS A 21 3.37 5.71 10.05
C LYS A 21 3.52 5.30 11.51
N ALA A 22 3.72 4.01 11.74
CA ALA A 22 3.90 3.44 13.08
C ALA A 22 4.74 2.16 13.03
N ASP A 23 4.89 1.50 14.17
CA ASP A 23 5.51 0.19 14.24
C ASP A 23 4.78 -0.63 15.32
N PRO A 24 3.88 -1.57 14.94
CA PRO A 24 3.48 -1.94 13.57
C PRO A 24 2.46 -0.97 12.95
N ILE A 25 2.19 -1.15 11.65
CA ILE A 25 0.93 -0.72 11.00
C ILE A 25 0.13 -1.95 10.55
N MET A 26 -1.19 -1.80 10.46
CA MET A 26 -2.10 -2.77 9.85
C MET A 26 -3.11 -2.03 8.99
N PHE A 27 -3.42 -2.58 7.82
CA PHE A 27 -4.46 -2.10 6.93
C PHE A 27 -5.79 -2.75 7.27
N THR A 28 -6.90 -2.13 6.86
CA THR A 28 -8.21 -2.79 6.88
C THR A 28 -8.30 -3.93 5.86
N LYS A 29 -9.43 -4.64 5.81
CA LYS A 29 -9.60 -5.82 4.95
C LYS A 29 -9.38 -5.52 3.46
N PHE A 30 -8.56 -6.34 2.83
CA PHE A 30 -8.32 -6.38 1.39
C PHE A 30 -9.42 -7.20 0.72
N THR A 31 -10.01 -6.65 -0.33
CA THR A 31 -10.92 -7.35 -1.26
C THR A 31 -10.40 -7.26 -2.69
N SER A 32 -9.95 -6.07 -3.09
CA SER A 32 -9.27 -5.80 -4.37
C SER A 32 -8.11 -4.80 -4.19
N CYS A 33 -7.63 -4.66 -2.97
CA CYS A 33 -6.71 -3.61 -2.57
C CYS A 33 -5.27 -4.10 -2.56
N ILE A 34 -4.35 -3.14 -2.57
CA ILE A 34 -2.94 -3.38 -2.32
C ILE A 34 -2.45 -2.41 -1.25
N GLY A 35 -1.56 -2.86 -0.39
CA GLY A 35 -0.84 -2.05 0.55
C GLY A 35 0.55 -1.79 0.00
N ILE A 36 0.98 -0.53 -0.02
CA ILE A 36 2.39 -0.19 -0.21
C ILE A 36 2.97 0.20 1.14
N MET A 37 4.16 -0.30 1.45
CA MET A 37 4.85 -0.04 2.71
C MET A 37 6.33 0.23 2.48
N GLY A 38 6.99 0.85 3.45
CA GLY A 38 8.44 0.98 3.50
C GLY A 38 8.90 1.41 4.88
N ILE A 39 10.21 1.46 5.09
CA ILE A 39 10.81 1.91 6.35
C ILE A 39 11.24 3.37 6.25
N LYS A 40 10.70 4.21 7.13
CA LYS A 40 11.04 5.62 7.28
C LYS A 40 11.23 5.95 8.75
N ASP A 41 12.40 6.50 9.09
CA ASP A 41 12.78 6.90 10.45
C ASP A 41 12.59 5.77 11.48
N GLY A 42 12.92 4.53 11.09
CA GLY A 42 12.79 3.36 11.95
C GLY A 42 11.36 2.89 12.22
N LYS A 43 10.37 3.40 11.47
CA LYS A 43 8.96 2.97 11.51
C LYS A 43 8.53 2.46 10.15
N VAL A 44 7.46 1.68 10.12
CA VAL A 44 6.76 1.37 8.88
C VAL A 44 5.89 2.56 8.51
N ILE A 45 6.02 3.03 7.28
CA ILE A 45 5.04 3.91 6.65
C ILE A 45 4.35 3.12 5.55
N GLY A 46 3.03 3.25 5.43
CA GLY A 46 2.29 2.57 4.39
C GLY A 46 1.02 3.28 3.98
N VAL A 47 0.56 2.96 2.78
CA VAL A 47 -0.62 3.52 2.13
C VAL A 47 -1.50 2.38 1.63
N HIS A 48 -2.80 2.45 1.92
CA HIS A 48 -3.77 1.47 1.44
C HIS A 48 -4.35 1.96 0.10
N LEU A 49 -3.98 1.29 -0.98
CA LEU A 49 -4.46 1.56 -2.32
C LEU A 49 -5.64 0.66 -2.66
N THR A 50 -6.65 1.26 -3.28
CA THR A 50 -7.80 0.57 -3.82
C THR A 50 -7.78 0.65 -5.35
N LEU A 51 -8.33 -0.36 -6.00
CA LEU A 51 -8.42 -0.46 -7.46
C LEU A 51 -9.43 0.55 -8.03
N MET A 52 -10.47 0.87 -7.24
CA MET A 52 -11.57 1.75 -7.62
C MET A 52 -11.71 2.94 -6.68
N GLY A 53 -11.97 4.10 -7.28
CA GLY A 53 -12.29 5.40 -6.71
C GLY A 53 -13.68 5.44 -6.07
N THR A 54 -14.23 6.64 -5.94
CA THR A 54 -15.69 6.81 -5.76
C THR A 54 -16.35 6.74 -7.14
N GLU A 55 -17.53 6.12 -7.24
CA GLU A 55 -18.37 6.19 -8.46
C GLU A 55 -17.66 5.71 -9.76
N ASP A 56 -17.18 4.46 -9.77
CA ASP A 56 -16.68 3.75 -10.97
C ASP A 56 -15.39 4.29 -11.61
N GLU A 57 -14.62 5.12 -10.91
CA GLU A 57 -13.32 5.59 -11.41
C GLU A 57 -12.17 4.61 -11.10
N TRP A 58 -11.49 4.10 -12.12
CA TRP A 58 -10.28 3.29 -11.93
C TRP A 58 -9.10 4.09 -11.37
N VAL A 59 -8.23 3.41 -10.62
CA VAL A 59 -6.92 3.93 -10.22
C VAL A 59 -6.10 4.35 -11.45
N THR A 60 -5.33 5.43 -11.32
CA THR A 60 -4.49 6.00 -12.39
C THR A 60 -3.04 6.13 -11.93
N ASN A 61 -2.10 6.30 -12.87
CA ASN A 61 -0.68 6.55 -12.55
C ASN A 61 -0.50 7.77 -11.62
N ALA A 62 -1.31 8.82 -11.77
CA ALA A 62 -1.25 9.99 -10.89
C ALA A 62 -1.63 9.64 -9.43
N ASN A 63 -2.51 8.67 -9.22
CA ASN A 63 -2.85 8.20 -7.87
C ASN A 63 -1.70 7.39 -7.27
N ILE A 64 -1.02 6.60 -8.10
CA ILE A 64 0.20 5.90 -7.71
C ILE A 64 1.30 6.87 -7.31
N ASP A 65 1.56 7.90 -8.12
CA ASP A 65 2.57 8.92 -7.83
C ASP A 65 2.30 9.62 -6.49
N GLN A 66 1.04 9.94 -6.22
CA GLN A 66 0.61 10.52 -4.94
C GLN A 66 0.86 9.57 -3.76
N ALA A 67 0.50 8.29 -3.91
CA ALA A 67 0.68 7.31 -2.86
C ALA A 67 2.17 7.02 -2.58
N VAL A 68 2.99 6.91 -3.62
CA VAL A 68 4.44 6.70 -3.46
C VAL A 68 5.09 7.94 -2.83
N ALA A 69 4.66 9.15 -3.18
CA ALA A 69 5.14 10.37 -2.53
C ALA A 69 4.87 10.39 -1.01
N LEU A 70 3.75 9.80 -0.56
CA LEU A 70 3.44 9.69 0.88
C LEU A 70 4.42 8.79 1.64
N LEU A 71 5.09 7.84 0.96
CA LEU A 71 6.14 7.05 1.61
C LEU A 71 7.39 7.90 1.93
N ASP A 72 7.48 9.14 1.41
CA ASP A 72 8.52 10.13 1.75
C ASP A 72 9.95 9.57 1.62
N GLY A 73 10.22 8.85 0.52
CA GLY A 73 11.53 8.23 0.29
C GLY A 73 11.87 7.11 1.28
N ALA A 74 10.85 6.39 1.79
CA ALA A 74 11.04 5.20 2.59
C ALA A 74 11.94 4.17 1.87
N THR A 75 12.70 3.44 2.67
CA THR A 75 13.60 2.39 2.20
C THR A 75 12.92 1.03 2.21
N ASN A 76 13.43 0.09 1.41
CA ASN A 76 12.96 -1.29 1.32
C ASN A 76 11.44 -1.39 1.09
N PRO A 77 10.92 -0.77 0.01
CA PRO A 77 9.50 -0.74 -0.23
C PRO A 77 8.94 -2.13 -0.52
N VAL A 78 7.68 -2.31 -0.13
CA VAL A 78 6.93 -3.54 -0.23
C VAL A 78 5.56 -3.27 -0.85
N VAL A 79 5.12 -4.15 -1.73
CA VAL A 79 3.73 -4.25 -2.21
C VAL A 79 3.15 -5.55 -1.68
N ILE A 80 1.95 -5.48 -1.08
CA ILE A 80 1.20 -6.64 -0.57
C ILE A 80 -0.27 -6.55 -0.99
N GLY A 81 -0.93 -7.69 -1.24
CA GLY A 81 -2.39 -7.73 -1.46
C GLY A 81 -2.81 -8.49 -2.71
N GLN A 82 -3.98 -8.14 -3.23
CA GLN A 82 -4.67 -8.80 -4.34
C GLN A 82 -4.05 -8.42 -5.70
N ILE A 83 -2.81 -8.88 -5.92
CA ILE A 83 -1.98 -8.47 -7.06
C ILE A 83 -2.54 -8.95 -8.40
N GLU A 84 -3.03 -10.18 -8.49
CA GLU A 84 -3.54 -10.77 -9.74
C GLU A 84 -4.67 -9.92 -10.34
N ILE A 85 -5.57 -9.39 -9.49
CA ILE A 85 -6.65 -8.50 -9.92
C ILE A 85 -6.10 -7.20 -10.54
N TRP A 86 -5.00 -6.66 -10.01
CA TRP A 86 -4.37 -5.44 -10.53
C TRP A 86 -3.65 -5.69 -11.86
N GLU A 87 -2.98 -6.83 -11.99
CA GLU A 87 -2.34 -7.27 -13.23
C GLU A 87 -3.37 -7.47 -14.35
N ASP A 88 -4.53 -8.04 -14.03
CA ASP A 88 -5.58 -8.30 -15.02
C ASP A 88 -6.40 -7.04 -15.38
N THR A 89 -6.64 -6.16 -14.41
CA THR A 89 -7.58 -5.04 -14.58
C THR A 89 -6.90 -3.75 -15.02
N VAL A 90 -5.73 -3.44 -14.44
CA VAL A 90 -4.99 -2.20 -14.68
C VAL A 90 -3.48 -2.45 -14.88
N PRO A 91 -3.08 -3.36 -15.79
CA PRO A 91 -1.69 -3.81 -15.92
C PRO A 91 -0.68 -2.66 -16.06
N GLY A 92 -1.02 -1.63 -16.83
CA GLY A 92 -0.15 -0.46 -17.02
C GLY A 92 0.03 0.39 -15.76
N VAL A 93 -1.00 0.50 -14.92
CA VAL A 93 -0.94 1.24 -13.64
C VAL A 93 -0.18 0.43 -12.60
N TYR A 94 -0.40 -0.88 -12.55
CA TYR A 94 0.35 -1.78 -11.68
C TYR A 94 1.84 -1.79 -12.03
N GLN A 95 2.20 -1.88 -13.32
CA GLN A 95 3.60 -1.79 -13.74
C GLN A 95 4.22 -0.44 -13.34
N HIS A 96 3.50 0.67 -13.53
CA HIS A 96 3.96 2.00 -13.12
C HIS A 96 4.26 2.07 -11.61
N LEU A 97 3.44 1.42 -10.78
CA LEU A 97 3.71 1.30 -9.33
C LEU A 97 5.03 0.59 -9.05
N LEU A 98 5.27 -0.56 -9.69
CA LEU A 98 6.49 -1.34 -9.47
C LEU A 98 7.74 -0.57 -9.92
N ASP A 99 7.65 0.12 -11.06
CA ASP A 99 8.75 0.93 -11.60
C ASP A 99 9.07 2.12 -10.69
N THR A 100 8.04 2.74 -10.09
CA THR A 100 8.20 3.91 -9.21
C THR A 100 8.81 3.53 -7.84
N LEU A 101 8.48 2.35 -7.30
CA LEU A 101 9.01 1.87 -6.01
C LEU A 101 10.38 1.18 -6.12
N HIS A 102 10.94 1.02 -7.31
CA HIS A 102 12.08 0.14 -7.53
C HIS A 102 13.34 0.48 -6.70
N PRO A 103 14.01 -0.51 -6.07
CA PRO A 103 13.66 -1.93 -5.99
C PRO A 103 12.54 -2.20 -4.96
N VAL A 104 11.60 -3.09 -5.28
CA VAL A 104 10.41 -3.39 -4.46
C VAL A 104 10.26 -4.89 -4.24
N ALA A 105 9.88 -5.29 -3.01
CA ALA A 105 9.50 -6.67 -2.71
C ALA A 105 7.99 -6.86 -2.82
N ILE A 106 7.56 -7.99 -3.39
CA ILE A 106 6.16 -8.23 -3.77
C ILE A 106 5.63 -9.44 -3.00
N TYR A 107 4.48 -9.30 -2.34
CA TYR A 107 3.82 -10.34 -1.57
C TYR A 107 2.35 -10.51 -2.00
N PRO A 108 2.08 -11.39 -2.98
CA PRO A 108 0.71 -11.71 -3.37
C PRO A 108 -0.06 -12.35 -2.20
N LYS A 109 -1.29 -11.89 -1.97
CA LYS A 109 -2.20 -12.37 -0.92
C LYS A 109 -3.64 -12.32 -1.40
N ASP A 110 -4.44 -13.25 -0.90
CA ASP A 110 -5.89 -13.25 -1.05
C ASP A 110 -6.54 -12.17 -0.17
N ASP A 111 -7.87 -12.22 -0.03
CA ASP A 111 -8.62 -11.38 0.91
C ASP A 111 -8.15 -11.60 2.35
N GLY A 112 -7.88 -10.52 3.06
CA GLY A 112 -7.44 -10.60 4.45
C GLY A 112 -7.05 -9.25 5.03
N ILE A 113 -6.54 -9.28 6.26
CA ILE A 113 -6.05 -8.10 6.98
C ILE A 113 -4.54 -8.29 7.14
N TYR A 114 -3.79 -7.39 6.50
CA TYR A 114 -2.34 -7.45 6.41
C TYR A 114 -1.70 -6.16 6.89
N GLY A 115 -0.43 -6.23 7.24
CA GLY A 115 0.33 -5.07 7.66
C GLY A 115 1.81 -5.33 7.69
N GLY A 116 2.52 -4.50 8.42
CA GLY A 116 3.96 -4.56 8.51
C GLY A 116 4.47 -4.03 9.83
N GLN A 117 5.57 -4.62 10.28
CA GLN A 117 6.40 -4.07 11.36
C GLN A 117 7.83 -3.90 10.88
N ASN A 118 8.57 -3.02 11.53
CA ASN A 118 9.99 -2.87 11.29
C ASN A 118 10.73 -4.09 11.86
N ASP A 119 11.47 -4.77 11.00
CA ASP A 119 12.37 -5.86 11.36
C ASP A 119 13.77 -5.51 10.86
N ASN A 120 14.54 -4.86 11.74
CA ASN A 120 15.92 -4.43 11.47
C ASN A 120 16.10 -3.63 10.17
N GLY A 121 15.18 -2.70 9.89
CA GLY A 121 15.24 -1.83 8.72
C GLY A 121 14.56 -2.40 7.48
N SER A 122 13.91 -3.57 7.58
CA SER A 122 13.05 -4.14 6.54
C SER A 122 11.61 -4.28 7.03
N VAL A 123 10.65 -4.33 6.11
CA VAL A 123 9.25 -4.60 6.47
C VAL A 123 9.06 -6.11 6.63
N LYS A 124 8.68 -6.54 7.83
CA LYS A 124 8.18 -7.89 8.08
C LYS A 124 6.66 -7.89 7.99
N ILE A 125 6.12 -8.71 7.07
CA ILE A 125 4.68 -8.83 6.86
C ILE A 125 3.98 -9.40 8.11
N LEU A 126 2.87 -8.77 8.46
CA LEU A 126 1.94 -9.22 9.49
C LEU A 126 0.61 -9.64 8.86
N THR A 127 -0.04 -10.61 9.51
CA THR A 127 -1.36 -11.13 9.16
C THR A 127 -2.21 -11.14 10.43
N ALA A 128 -3.44 -10.62 10.38
CA ALA A 128 -4.37 -10.83 11.48
C ALA A 128 -4.76 -12.33 11.57
N PRO A 129 -5.04 -12.85 12.78
CA PRO A 129 -5.52 -14.22 12.97
C PRO A 129 -6.91 -14.47 12.37
#